data_AF-A0A357YCV3-F1
#
_entry.id   AF-A0A357YCV3-F1
#
_cell.length_a   1.000
_cell.length_b   1.000
_cell.length_c   1.000
_cell.angle_alpha   90.00
_cell.angle_beta   90.00
_cell.angle_gamma   90.00
#
_symmetry.space_group_name_H-M   'P 1'
#
loop_
_entity.id
_entity.type
_entity.pdbx_description
1 polymer ?
#
loop_
_entity_poly.entity_id
_entity_poly.type
_entity_poly.pdbx_seq_one_letter_code
_entity_poly.pdbx_strand_id
1 'polypeptide(L)'
;MRKLLLLDFSGVRYGVWEDTVASIRSARGLQRLPLSPADIAGIALLDERSAVIADLGVCLGRPPLARPRDGSLLVLNVADQVAGFCVARGESLGSGLENLSIGDIL
;
A
#
# COMPACT_ATOMS: atom_id res chain seq x y z
N MET A 1 0.50 19.35 -13.06
CA MET A 1 1.39 18.19 -13.21
C MET A 1 1.12 17.27 -12.02
N ARG A 2 0.85 15.97 -12.21
CA ARG A 2 0.59 15.04 -11.10
C ARG A 2 1.92 14.52 -10.56
N LYS A 3 2.05 14.44 -9.24
CA LYS A 3 3.24 13.92 -8.57
C LYS A 3 3.12 12.42 -8.38
N LEU A 4 4.25 11.72 -8.50
CA LEU A 4 4.36 10.30 -8.22
C LEU A 4 5.06 10.11 -6.88
N LEU A 5 4.49 9.25 -6.06
CA LEU A 5 5.09 8.69 -4.87
C LEU A 5 5.78 7.38 -5.26
N LEU A 6 7.08 7.29 -4.96
CA LEU A 6 7.84 6.08 -5.19
C LEU A 6 7.80 5.20 -3.94
N LEU A 7 7.40 3.94 -4.12
CA LEU A 7 7.27 2.93 -3.08
C LEU A 7 8.18 1.75 -3.42
N ASP A 8 8.86 1.20 -2.42
CA ASP A 8 9.65 -0.04 -2.57
C ASP A 8 8.87 -1.23 -2.01
N PHE A 9 8.64 -2.26 -2.82
CA PHE A 9 8.08 -3.53 -2.38
C PHE A 9 9.07 -4.65 -2.66
N SER A 10 9.76 -5.09 -1.59
CA SER A 10 10.72 -6.19 -1.63
C SER A 10 11.83 -5.96 -2.67
N GLY A 11 12.35 -4.74 -2.76
CA GLY A 11 13.43 -4.36 -3.68
C GLY A 11 12.97 -4.01 -5.10
N VAL A 12 11.66 -3.98 -5.35
CA VAL A 12 11.09 -3.50 -6.61
C VAL A 12 10.37 -2.18 -6.36
N ARG A 13 10.68 -1.16 -7.17
CA ARG A 13 10.12 0.18 -7.01
C ARG A 13 8.89 0.37 -7.89
N TYR A 14 7.85 0.97 -7.32
CA TYR A 14 6.57 1.26 -7.97
C TYR A 14 6.24 2.73 -7.81
N GLY A 15 5.75 3.34 -8.88
CA GLY A 15 5.16 4.68 -8.83
C GLY A 15 3.65 4.58 -8.59
N VAL A 16 3.16 5.30 -7.59
CA VAL A 16 1.72 5.54 -7.41
C VAL A 16 1.45 7.03 -7.44
N TRP A 17 0.27 7.45 -7.89
CA TRP A 17 -0.05 8.87 -7.90
C TRP A 17 -0.20 9.38 -6.46
N GLU A 18 0.50 10.46 -6.12
CA GLU A 18 0.52 10.99 -4.76
C GLU A 18 -0.90 11.38 -4.29
N ASP A 19 -1.72 11.91 -5.19
CA ASP A 19 -3.12 12.30 -4.93
C ASP A 19 -4.06 11.12 -4.63
N THR A 20 -3.66 9.89 -4.95
CA THR A 20 -4.43 8.67 -4.61
C THR A 20 -4.10 8.11 -3.24
N VAL A 21 -2.95 8.51 -2.67
CA VAL A 21 -2.47 8.04 -1.37
C VAL A 21 -2.88 9.04 -0.30
N ALA A 22 -3.81 8.64 0.55
CA ALA A 22 -4.28 9.46 1.66
C ALA A 22 -3.24 9.55 2.78
N SER A 23 -2.63 8.42 3.14
CA SER A 23 -1.58 8.35 4.16
C SER A 23 -0.83 7.02 4.12
N ILE A 24 0.37 6.99 4.70
CA ILE A 24 1.09 5.75 5.04
C ILE A 24 1.05 5.59 6.56
N ARG A 25 0.60 4.43 7.04
CA ARG A 25 0.46 4.13 8.48
C ARG A 25 1.17 2.84 8.86
N SER A 26 1.36 2.61 10.15
CA SER A 26 1.85 1.33 10.65
C SER A 26 0.76 0.25 10.54
N ALA A 27 1.15 -0.98 10.18
CA ALA A 27 0.24 -2.12 10.12
C ALA A 27 -0.01 -2.82 11.46
N ARG A 28 0.46 -2.26 12.59
CA ARG A 28 0.27 -2.88 13.93
C ARG A 28 -1.20 -3.11 14.31
N GLY A 29 -2.12 -2.27 13.81
CA GLY A 29 -3.56 -2.39 14.04
C GLY A 29 -4.27 -3.41 13.13
N LEU A 30 -3.55 -4.07 12.22
CA LEU A 30 -4.14 -5.00 11.25
C LEU A 30 -4.57 -6.31 11.93
N GLN A 31 -5.85 -6.63 11.88
CA GLN A 31 -6.43 -7.88 12.35
C GLN A 31 -6.65 -8.83 11.18
N ARG A 32 -5.99 -9.99 11.21
CA ARG A 32 -6.20 -11.02 10.20
C ARG A 32 -7.56 -11.68 10.40
N LEU A 33 -8.29 -11.86 9.31
CA LEU A 33 -9.55 -12.59 9.32
C LEU A 33 -9.29 -14.09 9.11
N PRO A 34 -9.91 -14.98 9.89
CA PRO A 34 -9.85 -16.41 9.60
C PRO A 34 -10.58 -16.71 8.28
N LEU A 35 -10.04 -17.67 7.52
CA LEU A 35 -10.61 -18.13 6.25
C LEU A 35 -10.75 -17.05 5.16
N SER A 36 -10.08 -15.90 5.31
CA SER A 36 -10.05 -14.91 4.25
C SER A 36 -9.24 -15.40 3.05
N PRO A 37 -9.58 -14.95 1.84
CA PRO A 37 -8.72 -15.09 0.68
C PRO A 37 -7.29 -14.59 0.93
N ALA A 38 -6.31 -15.17 0.22
CA ALA A 38 -4.89 -14.88 0.45
C ALA A 38 -4.48 -13.44 0.11
N ASP A 39 -5.23 -12.79 -0.78
CA ASP A 39 -5.09 -11.39 -1.15
C ASP A 39 -5.68 -10.43 -0.10
N ILE A 40 -6.40 -10.94 0.90
CA ILE A 40 -6.88 -10.14 2.04
C ILE A 40 -5.92 -10.32 3.21
N ALA A 41 -5.17 -9.25 3.51
CA ALA A 41 -4.27 -9.20 4.65
C ALA A 41 -5.01 -9.10 5.99
N GLY A 42 -6.19 -8.47 5.99
CA GLY A 42 -7.05 -8.36 7.16
C GLY A 42 -7.94 -7.12 7.15
N ILE A 43 -8.36 -6.71 8.34
CA ILE A 43 -9.11 -5.49 8.60
C ILE A 43 -8.27 -4.57 9.51
N ALA A 44 -8.32 -3.27 9.26
CA ALA A 44 -7.76 -2.27 10.16
C ALA A 44 -8.81 -1.19 10.48
N LEU A 45 -8.69 -0.55 11.64
CA LEU A 45 -9.40 0.68 11.95
C LEU A 45 -8.58 1.86 11.42
N LEU A 46 -9.12 2.56 10.43
CA LEU A 46 -8.55 3.75 9.82
C LEU A 46 -9.54 4.89 10.01
N ASP A 47 -9.13 5.91 10.78
CA ASP A 47 -9.95 7.08 11.11
C ASP A 47 -11.35 6.70 11.64
N GLU A 48 -11.37 5.82 12.65
CA GLU A 48 -12.57 5.25 13.29
C GLU A 48 -13.49 4.45 12.36
N ARG A 49 -13.04 4.12 11.15
CA ARG A 49 -13.77 3.29 10.18
C ARG A 49 -13.05 1.96 9.97
N SER A 50 -13.82 0.88 9.87
CA SER A 50 -13.30 -0.43 9.49
C SER A 50 -12.97 -0.42 8.00
N ALA A 51 -11.75 -0.79 7.65
CA ALA A 51 -11.26 -0.89 6.29
C ALA A 51 -10.72 -2.29 6.02
N VAL A 52 -11.12 -2.88 4.89
CA VAL A 52 -10.51 -4.11 4.37
C VAL A 52 -9.17 -3.75 3.76
N ILE A 53 -8.14 -4.48 4.17
CA ILE A 53 -6.77 -4.28 3.72
C ILE A 53 -6.34 -5.47 2.89
N ALA A 54 -5.95 -5.21 1.65
CA ALA A 54 -5.41 -6.22 0.74
C ALA A 54 -3.89 -6.37 0.91
N ASP A 55 -3.33 -7.53 0.60
CA ASP A 55 -1.89 -7.74 0.49
C ASP A 55 -1.43 -7.35 -0.93
N LEU A 56 -0.71 -6.24 -1.06
CA LEU A 56 -0.27 -5.76 -2.37
C LEU A 56 0.67 -6.74 -3.07
N GLY A 57 1.50 -7.45 -2.32
CA GLY A 57 2.39 -8.46 -2.88
C GLY A 57 1.57 -9.52 -3.62
N VAL A 58 0.53 -10.05 -2.98
CA VAL A 58 -0.37 -11.05 -3.56
C VAL A 58 -1.11 -10.49 -4.77
N CYS A 59 -1.63 -9.26 -4.69
CA CYS A 59 -2.28 -8.60 -5.83
C CYS A 59 -1.34 -8.44 -7.03
N LEU A 60 -0.03 -8.35 -6.80
CA LEU A 60 1.01 -8.28 -7.83
C LEU A 60 1.58 -9.66 -8.21
N GLY A 61 0.97 -10.76 -7.77
CA GLY A 61 1.40 -12.13 -8.08
C GLY A 61 2.61 -12.62 -7.28
N ARG A 62 2.90 -12.00 -6.14
CA ARG A 62 3.98 -12.40 -5.22
C ARG A 62 3.45 -13.23 -4.05
N PRO A 63 4.31 -13.98 -3.33
CA PRO A 63 3.91 -14.65 -2.11
C PRO A 63 3.36 -13.67 -1.05
N PRO A 64 2.38 -14.08 -0.22
CA PRO A 64 1.86 -13.26 0.86
C PRO A 64 2.92 -12.86 1.87
N LEU A 65 2.73 -11.71 2.52
CA LEU A 65 3.60 -11.28 3.60
C LEU A 65 3.55 -12.27 4.77
N ALA A 66 4.73 -12.73 5.21
CA ALA A 66 4.83 -13.63 6.36
C ALA A 66 4.36 -12.97 7.67
N ARG A 67 4.59 -11.65 7.81
CA ARG A 67 4.25 -10.86 9.00
C ARG A 67 3.65 -9.50 8.60
N PRO A 68 2.40 -9.46 8.12
CA PRO A 68 1.82 -8.24 7.59
C PRO A 68 1.67 -7.12 8.64
N ARG A 69 1.64 -7.45 9.94
CA ARG A 69 1.59 -6.47 11.04
C ARG A 69 2.89 -5.69 11.27
N ASP A 70 4.01 -6.22 10.80
CA ASP A 70 5.33 -5.58 10.94
C ASP A 70 5.57 -4.55 9.82
N GLY A 71 4.69 -4.50 8.83
CA GLY A 71 4.80 -3.64 7.67
C GLY A 71 4.09 -2.29 7.79
N SER A 72 3.80 -1.73 6.62
CA SER A 72 3.09 -0.46 6.47
C SER A 72 1.74 -0.67 5.79
N LEU A 73 0.79 0.22 6.08
CA LEU A 73 -0.48 0.34 5.37
C LEU A 73 -0.41 1.54 4.45
N LEU A 74 -0.58 1.30 3.15
CA LEU A 74 -0.82 2.35 2.16
C LEU A 74 -2.34 2.59 2.11
N VAL A 75 -2.79 3.71 2.66
CA VAL A 75 -4.20 4.08 2.68
C VAL A 75 -4.53 4.89 1.43
N LEU A 76 -5.55 4.47 0.70
CA LEU A 76 -5.97 5.08 -0.55
C LEU A 76 -7.31 5.81 -0.37
N ASN A 77 -7.46 6.91 -1.09
CA ASN A 77 -8.75 7.56 -1.28
C ASN A 77 -9.41 7.00 -2.54
N VAL A 78 -10.40 6.11 -2.39
CA VAL A 78 -11.13 5.54 -3.52
C VAL A 78 -12.62 5.79 -3.34
N ALA A 79 -13.19 6.72 -4.11
CA ALA A 79 -14.64 6.97 -4.19
C ALA A 79 -15.35 6.97 -2.82
N ASP A 80 -14.85 7.79 -1.89
CA ASP A 80 -15.33 7.94 -0.49
C ASP A 80 -15.20 6.70 0.41
N GLN A 81 -14.59 5.62 -0.07
CA GLN A 81 -14.22 4.46 0.73
C GLN A 81 -12.75 4.54 1.15
N VAL A 82 -12.52 4.24 2.42
CA VAL A 82 -11.16 4.04 2.94
C VAL A 82 -10.80 2.59 2.68
N ALA A 83 -9.90 2.39 1.72
CA ALA A 83 -9.30 1.11 1.39
C ALA A 83 -7.79 1.22 1.52
N GLY A 84 -7.11 0.08 1.57
CA GLY A 84 -5.65 0.13 1.62
C GLY A 84 -4.99 -1.19 1.35
N PHE A 85 -3.67 -1.09 1.26
CA PHE A 85 -2.78 -2.20 1.00
C PHE A 85 -1.79 -2.37 2.16
N CYS A 86 -1.54 -3.60 2.59
CA CYS A 86 -0.40 -3.91 3.44
C CYS A 86 0.84 -4.17 2.57
N VAL A 87 1.99 -3.70 3.05
CA VAL A 87 3.27 -3.79 2.36
C VAL A 87 4.38 -4.09 3.37
N ALA A 88 5.40 -4.88 3.00
CA ALA A 88 6.47 -5.27 3.92
C ALA A 88 7.20 -4.07 4.54
N ARG A 89 7.43 -3.04 3.72
CA ARG A 89 7.99 -1.75 4.11
C ARG A 89 7.50 -0.73 3.09
N GLY A 90 6.82 0.31 3.54
CA GLY A 90 6.46 1.44 2.70
C GLY A 90 7.23 2.65 3.15
N GLU A 91 8.24 3.06 2.37
CA GLU A 91 8.91 4.34 2.56
C GLU A 91 8.57 5.25 1.38
N SER A 92 8.05 6.44 1.69
CA SER A 92 8.00 7.51 0.71
C SER A 92 9.43 7.93 0.40
N LEU A 93 9.90 7.65 -0.81
CA LEU A 93 11.22 8.11 -1.25
C LEU A 93 11.21 9.59 -1.72
N GLY A 94 10.13 10.32 -1.40
CA GLY A 94 9.95 11.74 -1.75
C GLY A 94 9.48 11.96 -3.19
N SER A 95 9.06 13.19 -3.49
CA SER A 95 8.52 13.61 -4.78
C SER A 95 9.61 13.90 -5.82
N GLY A 96 10.66 13.06 -5.88
CA GLY A 96 11.81 13.26 -6.77
C GLY A 96 11.54 13.02 -8.27
N LEU A 97 10.29 12.69 -8.63
CA LEU A 97 9.88 12.35 -9.99
C LEU A 97 9.27 13.54 -10.74
N GLU A 98 9.65 14.78 -10.43
CA GLU A 98 9.03 15.96 -11.05
C GLU A 98 9.28 16.05 -12.57
N ASN A 99 10.17 15.21 -13.14
CA ASN A 99 10.53 15.21 -14.56
C ASN A 99 10.74 13.82 -15.20
N LEU A 100 10.36 12.71 -14.56
CA LEU A 100 10.61 11.39 -15.15
C LEU A 100 9.50 11.01 -16.12
N SER A 101 9.87 10.81 -17.38
CA SER A 101 9.00 10.24 -18.40
C SER A 101 8.85 8.73 -18.12
N ILE A 102 7.78 8.11 -18.63
CA ILE A 102 7.60 6.65 -18.52
C ILE A 102 8.82 5.87 -19.08
N GLY A 103 9.62 6.48 -19.96
CA GLY A 103 10.84 5.89 -20.50
C GLY A 103 12.01 5.78 -19.51
N ASP A 104 11.94 6.45 -18.36
CA ASP A 104 13.04 6.49 -17.38
C ASP A 104 12.85 5.50 -16.21
N ILE A 105 11.75 4.74 -16.23
CA ILE A 105 11.33 3.79 -15.17
C ILE A 105 11.49 2.32 -15.63
N LEU A 106 11.93 2.09 -16.88
CA LEU A 106 12.15 0.76 -17.48
C LEU A 106 13.62 0.36 -17.52
#